data_AF-A0A059J5B5-F1
#
_entry.id   AF-A0A059J5B5-F1
#
_cell.length_a   1.000
_cell.length_b   1.000
_cell.length_c   1.000
_cell.angle_alpha   90.00
_cell.angle_beta   90.00
_cell.angle_gamma   90.00
#
_symmetry.space_group_name_H-M   'P 1'
#
loop_
_entity.id
_entity.type
_entity.pdbx_description
1 polymer ?
#
loop_
_entity_poly.entity_id
_entity_poly.type
_entity_poly.pdbx_seq_one_letter_code
_entity_poly.pdbx_strand_id
1 'polypeptide(L)'
;MAEPSKEATELMELISRTDAKWRVLIQRAKSSVSGPLNVSQYPKPVPSDIAKAIDHTLLDKSATQDQIDALCAEAKEYGFAAVCVRLEWVTRAVENLKGTGIGVACVIGFHEGTHPIPEMLAEVRTALEKGANELDMVINYPFLRSGRYSDAFQSVMMIRTASKEKRPAVKLKVILETSQLGRDDIIAGCVLSCAAGVNFVKTSTGFNGAGATVENVALMRAVVESCSNGAVEIKASGGIRTADDCIKMIQAGATRIGASSGVKIVKEALGDSNGEADATSASGY
;
A
#
# COMPACT_ATOMS: atom_id res chain seq x y z
N MET A 1 -13.25 -37.03 -13.51
CA MET A 1 -12.68 -35.69 -13.28
C MET A 1 -13.57 -35.00 -12.27
N ALA A 2 -13.04 -34.54 -11.14
CA ALA A 2 -13.83 -33.77 -10.17
C ALA A 2 -14.15 -32.39 -10.77
N GLU A 3 -15.37 -31.91 -10.58
CA GLU A 3 -15.74 -30.55 -10.97
C GLU A 3 -14.89 -29.54 -10.18
N PRO A 4 -14.43 -28.44 -10.81
CA PRO A 4 -13.70 -27.40 -10.11
C PRO A 4 -14.55 -26.79 -8.98
N SER A 5 -13.92 -26.41 -7.88
CA SER A 5 -14.62 -25.74 -6.78
C SER A 5 -15.25 -24.42 -7.25
N LYS A 6 -16.26 -23.95 -6.53
CA LYS A 6 -16.89 -22.65 -6.80
C LYS A 6 -15.86 -21.51 -6.83
N GLU A 7 -14.94 -21.51 -5.87
CA GLU A 7 -13.85 -20.53 -5.79
C GLU A 7 -12.90 -20.59 -7.00
N ALA A 8 -12.54 -21.80 -7.44
CA ALA A 8 -11.70 -21.98 -8.63
C ALA A 8 -12.41 -21.50 -9.90
N THR A 9 -13.72 -21.72 -9.99
CA THR A 9 -14.55 -21.27 -11.13
C THR A 9 -14.65 -19.74 -11.18
N GLU A 10 -14.92 -19.10 -10.05
CA GLU A 10 -14.97 -17.63 -9.93
C GLU A 10 -13.61 -16.99 -10.26
N LEU A 11 -12.52 -17.59 -9.79
CA LEU A 11 -11.17 -17.14 -10.10
C LEU A 11 -10.84 -17.26 -11.59
N MET A 12 -11.21 -18.38 -12.23
CA MET A 12 -11.01 -18.57 -13.67
C MET A 12 -11.83 -17.58 -14.50
N GLU A 13 -13.05 -17.25 -14.06
CA GLU A 13 -13.85 -16.21 -14.71
C GLU A 13 -13.17 -14.84 -14.61
N LEU A 14 -12.62 -14.49 -13.45
CA LEU A 14 -11.89 -13.23 -13.22
C LEU A 14 -10.64 -13.12 -14.10
N ILE A 15 -9.81 -14.16 -14.13
CA ILE A 15 -8.54 -14.18 -14.88
C ILE A 15 -8.76 -14.13 -16.39
N SER A 16 -9.88 -14.68 -16.87
CA SER A 16 -10.24 -14.71 -18.30
C SER A 16 -10.99 -13.45 -18.78
N ARG A 17 -11.17 -12.43 -17.93
CA ARG A 17 -11.81 -11.16 -18.34
C ARG A 17 -10.95 -10.40 -19.34
N THR A 18 -11.53 -10.12 -20.51
CA THR A 18 -10.94 -9.24 -21.52
C THR A 18 -10.98 -7.78 -21.08
N ASP A 19 -10.15 -6.94 -21.71
CA ASP A 19 -10.16 -5.48 -21.46
C ASP A 19 -11.55 -4.85 -21.67
N ALA A 20 -12.33 -5.35 -22.62
CA ALA A 20 -13.70 -4.88 -22.85
C ALA A 20 -14.61 -5.17 -21.65
N LYS A 21 -14.51 -6.36 -21.05
CA LYS A 21 -15.26 -6.70 -19.83
C LYS A 21 -14.80 -5.85 -18.64
N TRP A 22 -13.49 -5.59 -18.52
CA TRP A 22 -12.96 -4.70 -17.49
C TRP A 22 -13.49 -3.28 -17.63
N ARG A 23 -13.52 -2.72 -18.85
CA ARG A 23 -14.08 -1.38 -19.11
C ARG A 23 -15.51 -1.23 -18.61
N VAL A 24 -16.34 -2.26 -18.76
CA VAL A 24 -17.73 -2.23 -18.24
C VAL A 24 -17.76 -2.09 -16.72
N LEU A 25 -16.93 -2.87 -16.00
CA LEU A 25 -16.85 -2.80 -14.54
C LEU A 25 -16.29 -1.47 -14.06
N ILE A 26 -15.24 -0.97 -14.72
CA ILE A 26 -14.61 0.32 -14.42
C ILE A 26 -15.63 1.45 -14.65
N GLN A 27 -16.39 1.40 -15.75
CA GLN A 27 -17.41 2.39 -16.04
C GLN A 27 -18.53 2.39 -15.00
N ARG A 28 -18.92 1.22 -14.48
CA ARG A 28 -19.89 1.12 -13.38
C ARG A 28 -19.38 1.79 -12.11
N ALA A 29 -18.14 1.51 -11.72
CA ALA A 29 -17.50 2.14 -10.57
C ALA A 29 -17.36 3.66 -10.74
N LYS A 30 -17.00 4.11 -11.95
CA LYS A 30 -16.92 5.53 -12.31
C LYS A 30 -18.27 6.22 -12.13
N SER A 31 -19.36 5.60 -12.58
CA SER A 31 -20.71 6.15 -12.41
C SER A 31 -21.10 6.32 -10.93
N SER A 32 -20.71 5.38 -10.05
CA SER A 32 -20.97 5.49 -8.61
C SER A 32 -20.16 6.56 -7.88
N VAL A 33 -19.09 7.08 -8.48
CA VAL A 33 -18.23 8.15 -7.90
C VAL A 33 -18.18 9.41 -8.77
N SER A 34 -19.26 9.67 -9.51
CA SER A 34 -19.36 10.80 -10.44
C SER A 34 -19.62 12.16 -9.76
N GLY A 35 -20.12 12.16 -8.53
CA GLY A 35 -20.38 13.37 -7.75
C GLY A 35 -19.14 13.97 -7.06
N PRO A 36 -19.29 15.13 -6.40
CA PRO A 36 -18.23 15.70 -5.58
C PRO A 36 -17.87 14.76 -4.42
N LEU A 37 -16.56 14.61 -4.17
CA LEU A 37 -16.04 13.76 -3.11
C LEU A 37 -15.88 14.57 -1.82
N ASN A 38 -16.29 13.99 -0.69
CA ASN A 38 -16.03 14.57 0.62
C ASN A 38 -14.65 14.13 1.12
N VAL A 39 -13.69 15.05 1.11
CA VAL A 39 -12.29 14.80 1.53
C VAL A 39 -12.09 14.79 3.05
N SER A 40 -13.15 15.06 3.83
CA SER A 40 -13.15 15.01 5.29
C SER A 40 -14.33 14.22 5.83
N GLN A 41 -14.67 13.12 5.15
CA GLN A 41 -15.82 12.28 5.49
C GLN A 41 -15.62 11.49 6.79
N TYR A 42 -14.37 11.13 7.11
CA TYR A 42 -14.05 10.23 8.22
C TYR A 42 -13.65 11.02 9.48
N PRO A 43 -13.90 10.47 10.68
CA PRO A 43 -13.58 11.16 11.92
C PRO A 43 -12.08 11.42 12.06
N LYS A 44 -11.77 12.54 12.72
CA LYS A 44 -10.39 12.84 13.13
C LYS A 44 -9.87 11.71 14.03
N PRO A 45 -8.65 11.18 13.82
CA PRO A 45 -8.10 10.16 14.69
C PRO A 45 -7.84 10.73 16.08
N VAL A 46 -7.95 9.87 17.11
CA VAL A 46 -7.44 10.20 18.44
C VAL A 46 -5.91 10.30 18.33
N PRO A 47 -5.26 11.37 18.85
CA PRO A 47 -3.83 11.57 18.70
C PRO A 47 -2.97 10.36 19.09
N SER A 48 -3.31 9.67 20.17
CA SER A 48 -2.61 8.49 20.67
C SER A 48 -2.72 7.26 19.76
N ASP A 49 -3.67 7.24 18.82
CA ASP A 49 -3.86 6.12 17.88
C ASP A 49 -3.16 6.34 16.54
N ILE A 50 -2.61 7.52 16.27
CA ILE A 50 -1.95 7.83 15.00
C ILE A 50 -0.79 6.88 14.71
N ALA A 51 0.01 6.51 15.72
CA ALA A 51 1.12 5.57 15.54
C ALA A 51 0.66 4.21 14.96
N LYS A 52 -0.51 3.72 15.37
CA LYS A 52 -1.07 2.44 14.91
C LYS A 52 -1.52 2.45 13.44
N ALA A 53 -1.55 3.63 12.82
CA ALA A 53 -1.81 3.80 11.40
C ALA A 53 -0.52 3.99 10.57
N ILE A 54 0.66 4.02 11.18
CA ILE A 54 1.90 4.33 10.45
C ILE A 54 2.66 3.04 10.10
N ASP A 55 2.97 2.89 8.81
CA ASP A 55 4.04 2.04 8.30
C ASP A 55 5.33 2.90 8.26
N HIS A 56 6.20 2.74 9.27
CA HIS A 56 7.43 3.52 9.41
C HIS A 56 8.48 3.04 8.40
N THR A 57 8.86 3.92 7.48
CA THR A 57 9.43 3.51 6.19
C THR A 57 10.87 3.99 6.02
N LEU A 58 11.78 3.07 5.68
CA LEU A 58 13.11 3.37 5.14
C LEU A 58 13.39 2.45 3.98
N LEU A 59 13.45 3.02 2.78
CA LEU A 59 13.73 2.25 1.57
C LEU A 59 15.11 2.61 0.99
N ASP A 60 15.92 3.47 1.66
CA ASP A 60 17.04 4.18 1.02
C ASP A 60 17.98 3.16 0.38
N LYS A 61 18.39 3.35 -0.88
CA LYS A 61 19.32 2.42 -1.52
C LYS A 61 20.68 2.45 -0.82
N SER A 62 21.02 3.55 -0.16
CA SER A 62 22.19 3.68 0.71
C SER A 62 21.87 3.42 2.19
N ALA A 63 20.67 2.93 2.54
CA ALA A 63 20.33 2.63 3.92
C ALA A 63 21.34 1.65 4.51
N THR A 64 21.82 1.94 5.71
CA THR A 64 22.77 1.09 6.43
C THR A 64 22.04 0.16 7.39
N GLN A 65 22.76 -0.85 7.84
CA GLN A 65 22.29 -1.77 8.86
C GLN A 65 21.83 -1.03 10.14
N ASP A 66 22.62 -0.07 10.61
CA ASP A 66 22.35 0.70 11.83
C ASP A 66 21.08 1.56 11.70
N GLN A 67 20.83 2.10 10.50
CA GLN A 67 19.59 2.84 10.23
C GLN A 67 18.35 1.94 10.24
N ILE A 68 18.48 0.68 9.78
CA ILE A 68 17.40 -0.30 9.89
C ILE A 68 17.14 -0.72 11.34
N ASP A 69 18.19 -0.80 12.16
CA ASP A 69 18.04 -1.03 13.60
C ASP A 69 17.32 0.12 14.29
N ALA A 70 17.73 1.36 13.99
CA ALA A 70 17.08 2.55 14.50
C ALA A 70 15.60 2.60 14.10
N LEU A 71 15.28 2.35 12.82
CA LEU A 71 13.90 2.25 12.32
C LEU A 71 13.06 1.26 13.14
N CYS A 72 13.62 0.08 13.44
CA CYS A 72 12.93 -0.95 14.21
C CYS A 72 12.80 -0.57 15.70
N ALA A 73 13.80 0.09 16.27
CA ALA A 73 13.76 0.58 17.65
C ALA A 73 12.69 1.65 17.83
N GLU A 74 12.62 2.62 16.91
CA GLU A 74 11.57 3.64 16.86
C GLU A 74 10.19 3.00 16.71
N ALA A 75 10.04 1.99 15.84
CA ALA A 75 8.78 1.29 15.70
C ALA A 75 8.30 0.63 16.99
N LYS A 76 9.21 0.06 17.78
CA LYS A 76 8.89 -0.49 19.11
C LYS A 76 8.51 0.59 20.12
N GLU A 77 9.27 1.68 20.15
CA GLU A 77 9.05 2.78 21.09
C GLU A 77 7.68 3.42 20.90
N TYR A 78 7.30 3.70 19.65
CA TYR A 78 6.07 4.42 19.32
C TYR A 78 4.88 3.48 19.03
N GLY A 79 5.10 2.18 18.89
CA GLY A 79 4.04 1.22 18.58
C GLY A 79 3.46 1.40 17.17
N PHE A 80 4.33 1.51 16.17
CA PHE A 80 3.91 1.63 14.77
C PHE A 80 3.23 0.36 14.24
N ALA A 81 2.42 0.50 13.19
CA ALA A 81 1.70 -0.63 12.58
C ALA A 81 2.66 -1.64 11.94
N ALA A 82 3.65 -1.12 11.22
CA ALA A 82 4.68 -1.91 10.56
C ALA A 82 5.95 -1.08 10.34
N VAL A 83 7.06 -1.74 10.05
CA VAL A 83 8.18 -1.15 9.31
C VAL A 83 8.09 -1.52 7.84
N CYS A 84 8.50 -0.62 6.94
CA CYS A 84 8.53 -0.88 5.50
C CYS A 84 9.95 -0.71 4.95
N VAL A 85 10.49 -1.80 4.39
CA VAL A 85 11.90 -1.93 3.98
C VAL A 85 12.05 -2.61 2.61
N ARG A 86 13.26 -2.56 2.04
CA ARG A 86 13.65 -3.36 0.87
C ARG A 86 13.97 -4.81 1.24
N LEU A 87 14.00 -5.68 0.22
CA LEU A 87 14.13 -7.13 0.36
C LEU A 87 15.39 -7.59 1.11
N GLU A 88 16.50 -6.89 0.97
CA GLU A 88 17.76 -7.19 1.65
C GLU A 88 17.64 -7.05 3.18
N TRP A 89 16.79 -6.14 3.66
CA TRP A 89 16.64 -5.80 5.08
C TRP A 89 15.56 -6.59 5.82
N VAL A 90 14.75 -7.39 5.11
CA VAL A 90 13.60 -8.12 5.70
C VAL A 90 14.01 -9.01 6.87
N THR A 91 15.05 -9.85 6.70
CA THR A 91 15.50 -10.76 7.77
C THR A 91 15.86 -9.98 9.04
N ARG A 92 16.61 -8.89 8.89
CA ARG A 92 17.03 -8.05 10.00
C ARG A 92 15.84 -7.39 10.69
N ALA A 93 14.92 -6.81 9.92
CA ALA A 93 13.72 -6.19 10.48
C ALA A 93 12.85 -7.19 11.25
N VAL A 94 12.70 -8.42 10.73
CA VAL A 94 11.97 -9.52 11.40
C VAL A 94 12.65 -9.94 12.70
N GLU A 95 13.98 -10.09 12.70
CA GLU A 95 14.75 -10.41 13.91
C GLU A 95 14.60 -9.33 14.97
N ASN A 96 14.75 -8.06 14.56
CA ASN A 96 14.61 -6.92 15.46
C ASN A 96 13.21 -6.84 16.04
N LEU A 97 12.14 -7.08 15.28
CA LEU A 97 10.75 -6.89 15.72
C LEU A 97 10.09 -8.17 16.27
N LYS A 98 10.86 -9.24 16.49
CA LYS A 98 10.34 -10.51 17.01
C LYS A 98 9.59 -10.31 18.34
N GLY A 99 8.36 -10.82 18.40
CA GLY A 99 7.52 -10.78 19.61
C GLY A 99 6.78 -9.47 19.85
N THR A 100 6.95 -8.46 19.00
CA THR A 100 6.31 -7.13 19.19
C THR A 100 4.90 -7.04 18.60
N GLY A 101 4.57 -7.91 17.63
CA GLY A 101 3.33 -7.81 16.85
C GLY A 101 3.38 -6.77 15.71
N ILE A 102 4.44 -5.98 15.61
CA ILE A 102 4.65 -4.98 14.55
C ILE A 102 4.90 -5.70 13.21
N GLY A 103 4.23 -5.22 12.15
CA GLY A 103 4.39 -5.77 10.81
C GLY A 103 5.78 -5.52 10.20
N VAL A 104 6.21 -6.39 9.29
CA VAL A 104 7.34 -6.17 8.39
C VAL A 104 6.82 -6.20 6.96
N ALA A 105 6.75 -5.02 6.36
CA ALA A 105 6.35 -4.81 4.99
C ALA A 105 7.58 -4.79 4.06
N CYS A 106 7.56 -5.63 3.01
CA CYS A 106 8.57 -5.60 1.95
C CYS A 106 7.98 -4.97 0.69
N VAL A 107 8.70 -4.04 0.06
CA VAL A 107 8.32 -3.57 -1.28
C VAL A 107 8.66 -4.62 -2.36
N ILE A 108 7.83 -4.73 -3.39
CA ILE A 108 7.96 -5.73 -4.49
C ILE A 108 7.83 -5.03 -5.84
N GLY A 109 8.71 -5.35 -6.80
CA GLY A 109 8.76 -4.73 -8.12
C GLY A 109 9.00 -3.22 -8.07
N PHE A 110 9.72 -2.78 -7.04
CA PHE A 110 9.77 -1.39 -6.59
C PHE A 110 11.04 -0.68 -7.07
N HIS A 111 10.94 0.51 -7.66
CA HIS A 111 9.82 1.46 -7.67
C HIS A 111 9.10 1.57 -9.03
N GLU A 112 9.65 0.96 -10.07
CA GLU A 112 9.31 1.20 -11.47
C GLU A 112 7.97 0.57 -11.88
N GLY A 113 7.51 -0.50 -11.22
CA GLY A 113 6.25 -1.19 -11.55
C GLY A 113 6.23 -1.96 -12.87
N THR A 114 7.33 -1.97 -13.63
CA THR A 114 7.46 -2.63 -14.94
C THR A 114 8.31 -3.89 -14.92
N HIS A 115 8.64 -4.40 -13.73
CA HIS A 115 9.44 -5.61 -13.57
C HIS A 115 8.74 -6.83 -14.17
N PRO A 116 9.48 -7.76 -14.80
CA PRO A 116 8.94 -9.04 -15.24
C PRO A 116 8.29 -9.82 -14.08
N ILE A 117 7.15 -10.46 -14.37
CA ILE A 117 6.41 -11.23 -13.37
C ILE A 117 7.25 -12.35 -12.71
N PRO A 118 8.08 -13.12 -13.44
CA PRO A 118 8.94 -14.13 -12.81
C PRO A 118 9.89 -13.55 -11.75
N GLU A 119 10.41 -12.34 -11.96
CA GLU A 119 11.29 -11.66 -11.01
C GLU A 119 10.52 -11.22 -9.78
N MET A 120 9.35 -10.57 -9.95
CA MET A 120 8.50 -10.18 -8.82
C MET A 120 8.02 -11.39 -8.01
N LEU A 121 7.74 -12.53 -8.67
CA LEU A 121 7.39 -13.78 -7.96
C LEU A 121 8.56 -14.33 -7.15
N ALA A 122 9.80 -14.19 -7.64
CA ALA A 122 10.98 -14.56 -6.87
C ALA A 122 11.15 -13.65 -5.64
N GLU A 123 10.98 -12.33 -5.80
CA GLU A 123 11.01 -11.38 -4.69
C GLU A 123 9.96 -11.71 -3.62
N VAL A 124 8.72 -12.00 -4.03
CA VAL A 124 7.63 -12.40 -3.12
C VAL A 124 8.02 -13.63 -2.31
N ARG A 125 8.50 -14.69 -2.98
CA ARG A 125 8.90 -15.93 -2.30
C ARG A 125 10.00 -15.66 -1.29
N THR A 126 11.05 -14.93 -1.69
CA THR A 126 12.16 -14.58 -0.82
C THR A 126 11.73 -13.70 0.35
N ALA A 127 10.87 -12.70 0.13
CA ALA A 127 10.37 -11.83 1.20
C ALA A 127 9.62 -12.63 2.27
N LEU A 128 8.75 -13.55 1.84
CA LEU A 128 7.95 -14.39 2.73
C LEU A 128 8.79 -15.44 3.45
N GLU A 129 9.82 -15.99 2.80
CA GLU A 129 10.81 -16.89 3.40
C GLU A 129 11.64 -16.19 4.48
N LYS A 130 12.04 -14.95 4.22
CA LYS A 130 12.74 -14.08 5.19
C LYS A 130 11.83 -13.60 6.33
N GLY A 131 10.52 -13.84 6.25
CA GLY A 131 9.59 -13.63 7.36
C GLY A 131 8.65 -12.44 7.22
N ALA A 132 8.69 -11.68 6.12
CA ALA A 132 7.75 -10.59 5.87
C ALA A 132 6.29 -11.07 6.00
N ASN A 133 5.43 -10.22 6.55
CA ASN A 133 4.01 -10.49 6.73
C ASN A 133 3.10 -9.50 5.99
N GLU A 134 3.68 -8.44 5.42
CA GLU A 134 3.01 -7.53 4.51
C GLU A 134 3.88 -7.32 3.25
N LEU A 135 3.25 -7.13 2.09
CA LEU A 135 3.91 -6.88 0.82
C LEU A 135 3.32 -5.63 0.18
N ASP A 136 4.17 -4.71 -0.27
CA ASP A 136 3.78 -3.47 -0.96
C ASP A 136 4.27 -3.57 -2.43
N MET A 137 3.44 -4.12 -3.32
CA MET A 137 3.78 -4.27 -4.74
C MET A 137 3.44 -3.01 -5.54
N VAL A 138 4.22 -2.68 -6.56
CA VAL A 138 3.86 -1.64 -7.54
C VAL A 138 3.11 -2.28 -8.70
N ILE A 139 1.89 -1.81 -9.00
CA ILE A 139 1.17 -2.27 -10.20
C ILE A 139 1.87 -1.73 -11.46
N ASN A 140 1.75 -2.45 -12.58
CA ASN A 140 2.15 -1.92 -13.88
C ASN A 140 1.20 -0.78 -14.30
N TYR A 141 1.45 0.42 -13.78
CA TYR A 141 0.66 1.62 -14.06
C TYR A 141 0.72 2.06 -15.53
N PRO A 142 1.78 1.76 -16.34
CA PRO A 142 1.70 1.94 -17.79
C PRO A 142 0.60 1.10 -18.48
N PHE A 143 0.32 -0.11 -17.98
CA PHE A 143 -0.79 -0.92 -18.49
C PHE A 143 -2.16 -0.32 -18.16
N LEU A 144 -2.32 0.30 -16.99
CA LEU A 144 -3.55 1.04 -16.67
C LEU A 144 -3.78 2.18 -17.67
N ARG A 145 -2.76 3.02 -17.89
CA ARG A 145 -2.82 4.16 -18.83
C ARG A 145 -3.10 3.77 -20.27
N SER A 146 -2.66 2.58 -20.69
CA SER A 146 -2.87 2.06 -22.04
C SER A 146 -4.15 1.22 -22.18
N GLY A 147 -4.94 1.10 -21.10
CA GLY A 147 -6.19 0.32 -21.10
C GLY A 147 -6.00 -1.20 -21.20
N ARG A 148 -4.78 -1.68 -20.91
CA ARG A 148 -4.41 -3.11 -20.82
C ARG A 148 -4.77 -3.67 -19.45
N TYR A 149 -6.05 -3.60 -19.11
CA TYR A 149 -6.57 -3.93 -17.78
C TYR A 149 -6.42 -5.41 -17.44
N SER A 150 -6.56 -6.31 -18.42
CA SER A 150 -6.36 -7.75 -18.24
C SER A 150 -4.93 -8.04 -17.79
N ASP A 151 -3.93 -7.44 -18.44
CA ASP A 151 -2.51 -7.65 -18.11
C ASP A 151 -2.17 -7.08 -16.71
N ALA A 152 -2.68 -5.88 -16.40
CA ALA A 152 -2.50 -5.27 -15.08
C ALA A 152 -3.15 -6.13 -13.97
N PHE A 153 -4.37 -6.63 -14.20
CA PHE A 153 -5.08 -7.49 -13.26
C PHE A 153 -4.36 -8.82 -13.05
N GLN A 154 -3.97 -9.50 -14.14
CA GLN A 154 -3.27 -10.78 -14.08
C GLN A 154 -1.97 -10.65 -13.28
N SER A 155 -1.25 -9.53 -13.46
CA SER A 155 -0.04 -9.25 -12.70
C SER A 155 -0.29 -9.23 -11.19
N VAL A 156 -1.31 -8.49 -10.74
CA VAL A 156 -1.70 -8.42 -9.32
C VAL A 156 -2.20 -9.77 -8.81
N MET A 157 -3.02 -10.47 -9.60
CA MET A 157 -3.59 -11.76 -9.21
C MET A 157 -2.52 -12.84 -9.05
N MET A 158 -1.52 -12.89 -9.93
CA MET A 158 -0.40 -13.82 -9.81
C MET A 158 0.39 -13.59 -8.51
N ILE A 159 0.66 -12.33 -8.17
CA ILE A 159 1.32 -11.97 -6.90
C ILE A 159 0.45 -12.34 -5.70
N ARG A 160 -0.86 -12.03 -5.73
CA ARG A 160 -1.82 -12.39 -4.67
C ARG A 160 -1.86 -13.90 -4.42
N THR A 161 -1.98 -14.69 -5.47
CA THR A 161 -2.05 -16.16 -5.40
C THR A 161 -0.77 -16.72 -4.79
N ALA A 162 0.39 -16.39 -5.37
CA ALA A 162 1.68 -16.87 -4.86
C ALA A 162 1.93 -16.45 -3.40
N SER A 163 1.49 -15.24 -3.03
CA SER A 163 1.60 -14.76 -1.66
C SER A 163 0.74 -15.59 -0.69
N LYS A 164 -0.53 -15.87 -1.03
CA LYS A 164 -1.43 -16.68 -0.19
C LYS A 164 -0.98 -18.14 -0.08
N GLU A 165 -0.49 -18.73 -1.17
CA GLU A 165 0.01 -20.12 -1.18
C GLU A 165 1.15 -20.30 -0.17
N LYS A 166 2.06 -19.32 -0.09
CA LYS A 166 3.18 -19.36 0.86
C LYS A 166 2.78 -18.94 2.28
N ARG A 167 1.90 -17.94 2.42
CA ARG A 167 1.45 -17.40 3.71
C ARG A 167 0.01 -16.91 3.63
N PRO A 168 -0.99 -17.69 4.04
CA PRO A 168 -2.41 -17.33 3.88
C PRO A 168 -2.82 -15.99 4.49
N ALA A 169 -2.20 -15.63 5.62
CA ALA A 169 -2.47 -14.38 6.36
C ALA A 169 -1.65 -13.16 5.89
N VAL A 170 -0.83 -13.29 4.84
CA VAL A 170 -0.05 -12.17 4.32
C VAL A 170 -0.98 -11.07 3.81
N LYS A 171 -0.65 -9.82 4.15
CA LYS A 171 -1.34 -8.65 3.59
C LYS A 171 -0.65 -8.22 2.29
N LEU A 172 -1.42 -7.98 1.25
CA LEU A 172 -0.93 -7.41 0.00
C LEU A 172 -1.46 -5.99 -0.17
N LYS A 173 -0.56 -5.04 -0.41
CA LYS A 173 -0.85 -3.64 -0.74
C LYS A 173 -0.41 -3.37 -2.17
N VAL A 174 -1.25 -2.70 -2.96
CA VAL A 174 -0.96 -2.38 -4.36
C VAL A 174 -0.74 -0.88 -4.51
N ILE A 175 0.49 -0.46 -4.80
CA ILE A 175 0.87 0.92 -5.11
C ILE A 175 0.42 1.24 -6.53
N LEU A 176 -0.45 2.24 -6.69
CA LEU A 176 -0.95 2.70 -7.99
C LEU A 176 -0.01 3.68 -8.69
N GLU A 177 0.78 4.43 -7.91
CA GLU A 177 1.55 5.60 -8.37
C GLU A 177 0.66 6.71 -8.95
N THR A 178 -0.19 7.27 -8.07
CA THR A 178 -1.24 8.23 -8.47
C THR A 178 -0.73 9.50 -9.17
N SER A 179 0.54 9.89 -8.98
CA SER A 179 1.16 11.02 -9.70
C SER A 179 1.29 10.78 -11.20
N GLN A 180 1.26 9.52 -11.65
CA GLN A 180 1.40 9.12 -13.04
C GLN A 180 0.05 8.80 -13.70
N LEU A 181 -1.05 8.90 -12.94
CA LEU A 181 -2.36 8.39 -13.32
C LEU A 181 -3.41 9.50 -13.34
N GLY A 182 -4.29 9.45 -14.34
CA GLY A 182 -5.51 10.26 -14.35
C GLY A 182 -6.57 9.67 -13.41
N ARG A 183 -7.64 10.43 -13.16
CA ARG A 183 -8.79 10.00 -12.35
C ARG A 183 -9.31 8.62 -12.77
N ASP A 184 -9.52 8.41 -14.07
CA ASP A 184 -10.07 7.16 -14.61
C ASP A 184 -9.11 5.97 -14.44
N ASP A 185 -7.79 6.22 -14.54
CA ASP A 185 -6.78 5.18 -14.30
C ASP A 185 -6.71 4.79 -12.82
N ILE A 186 -6.86 5.75 -11.90
CA ILE A 186 -6.94 5.49 -10.46
C ILE A 186 -8.17 4.64 -10.15
N ILE A 187 -9.33 4.98 -10.71
CA ILE A 187 -10.55 4.17 -10.57
C ILE A 187 -10.30 2.75 -11.08
N ALA A 188 -9.68 2.61 -12.26
CA ALA A 188 -9.34 1.30 -12.81
C ALA A 188 -8.42 0.50 -11.87
N GLY A 189 -7.33 1.11 -11.39
CA GLY A 189 -6.39 0.47 -10.46
C GLY A 189 -7.07 -0.02 -9.17
N CYS A 190 -7.99 0.77 -8.61
CA CYS A 190 -8.79 0.36 -7.46
C CYS A 190 -9.72 -0.82 -7.77
N VAL A 191 -10.44 -0.79 -8.89
CA VAL A 191 -11.36 -1.86 -9.30
C VAL A 191 -10.61 -3.18 -9.53
N LEU A 192 -9.47 -3.14 -10.22
CA LEU A 192 -8.65 -4.34 -10.45
C LEU A 192 -8.12 -4.90 -9.13
N SER A 193 -7.67 -4.03 -8.22
CA SER A 193 -7.16 -4.42 -6.90
C SER A 193 -8.26 -5.01 -6.00
N CYS A 194 -9.46 -4.40 -6.00
CA CYS A 194 -10.68 -4.94 -5.38
C CYS A 194 -10.93 -6.38 -5.85
N ALA A 195 -10.97 -6.58 -7.17
CA ALA A 195 -11.28 -7.86 -7.78
C ALA A 195 -10.21 -8.93 -7.49
N ALA A 196 -8.95 -8.53 -7.30
CA ALA A 196 -7.86 -9.43 -6.92
C ALA A 196 -7.85 -9.79 -5.43
N GLY A 197 -8.73 -9.20 -4.60
CA GLY A 197 -8.81 -9.51 -3.17
C GLY A 197 -7.56 -9.12 -2.39
N VAL A 198 -6.96 -7.98 -2.74
CA VAL A 198 -5.83 -7.39 -1.97
C VAL A 198 -6.33 -6.79 -0.67
N ASN A 199 -5.43 -6.43 0.24
CA ASN A 199 -5.79 -5.84 1.53
C ASN A 199 -5.82 -4.31 1.45
N PHE A 200 -4.90 -3.71 0.69
CA PHE A 200 -4.81 -2.27 0.53
C PHE A 200 -4.60 -1.86 -0.93
N VAL A 201 -5.16 -0.71 -1.29
CA VAL A 201 -4.63 0.10 -2.38
C VAL A 201 -3.81 1.25 -1.79
N LYS A 202 -2.65 1.51 -2.37
CA LYS A 202 -1.65 2.47 -1.90
C LYS A 202 -1.43 3.56 -2.94
N THR A 203 -1.31 4.82 -2.50
CA THR A 203 -1.22 5.96 -3.43
C THR A 203 0.08 5.95 -4.25
N SER A 204 1.23 6.04 -3.59
CA SER A 204 2.49 6.43 -4.26
C SER A 204 3.71 5.69 -3.72
N THR A 205 4.76 5.60 -4.53
CA THR A 205 6.05 5.04 -4.10
C THR A 205 6.86 6.04 -3.28
N GLY A 206 6.74 7.33 -3.59
CA GLY A 206 7.63 8.40 -3.09
C GLY A 206 8.82 8.70 -4.01
N PHE A 207 8.94 8.01 -5.15
CA PHE A 207 10.14 8.07 -6.01
C PHE A 207 9.86 8.63 -7.41
N ASN A 208 8.60 8.73 -7.82
CA ASN A 208 8.24 9.20 -9.16
C ASN A 208 7.09 10.21 -9.11
N GLY A 209 7.43 11.48 -8.91
CA GLY A 209 6.46 12.59 -8.87
C GLY A 209 5.85 12.83 -7.49
N ALA A 210 4.66 13.41 -7.46
CA ALA A 210 3.99 13.81 -6.22
C ALA A 210 3.53 12.60 -5.36
N GLY A 211 3.39 12.85 -4.06
CA GLY A 211 2.87 11.89 -3.09
C GLY A 211 1.34 11.80 -3.05
N ALA A 212 0.80 11.43 -1.90
CA ALA A 212 -0.64 11.37 -1.67
C ALA A 212 -1.29 12.77 -1.69
N THR A 213 -2.50 12.87 -2.22
CA THR A 213 -3.38 14.05 -2.07
C THR A 213 -4.71 13.62 -1.45
N VAL A 214 -5.38 14.53 -0.73
CA VAL A 214 -6.66 14.23 -0.09
C VAL A 214 -7.75 13.87 -1.11
N GLU A 215 -7.68 14.46 -2.31
CA GLU A 215 -8.60 14.18 -3.41
C GLU A 215 -8.41 12.76 -3.96
N ASN A 216 -7.15 12.33 -4.14
CA ASN A 216 -6.86 10.97 -4.61
C ASN A 216 -7.22 9.93 -3.55
N VAL A 217 -6.95 10.20 -2.27
CA VAL A 217 -7.33 9.31 -1.16
C VAL A 217 -8.85 9.17 -1.08
N ALA A 218 -9.59 10.28 -1.11
CA ALA A 218 -11.05 10.26 -1.08
C ALA A 218 -11.66 9.53 -2.30
N LEU A 219 -11.06 9.72 -3.49
CA LEU A 219 -11.46 8.99 -4.70
C LEU A 219 -11.24 7.49 -4.54
N MET A 220 -10.04 7.09 -4.14
CA MET A 220 -9.70 5.68 -3.95
C MET A 220 -10.64 5.06 -2.92
N ARG A 221 -10.90 5.76 -1.80
CA ARG A 221 -11.83 5.31 -0.76
C ARG A 221 -13.24 5.07 -1.30
N ALA A 222 -13.81 6.05 -2.01
CA ALA A 222 -15.15 5.93 -2.58
C ALA A 222 -15.25 4.76 -3.58
N VAL A 223 -14.20 4.55 -4.39
CA VAL A 223 -14.16 3.42 -5.34
C VAL A 223 -14.11 2.09 -4.60
N VAL A 224 -13.20 1.91 -3.62
CA VAL A 224 -13.09 0.63 -2.92
C VAL A 224 -14.35 0.28 -2.11
N GLU A 225 -15.05 1.28 -1.57
CA GLU A 225 -16.35 1.05 -0.93
C GLU A 225 -17.39 0.56 -1.92
N SER A 226 -17.41 1.12 -3.14
CA SER A 226 -18.33 0.69 -4.20
C SER A 226 -18.02 -0.71 -4.77
N CYS A 227 -16.74 -1.14 -4.80
CA CYS A 227 -16.33 -2.41 -5.42
C CYS A 227 -16.03 -3.56 -4.46
N SER A 228 -15.75 -3.28 -3.18
CA SER A 228 -15.40 -4.30 -2.18
C SER A 228 -16.23 -4.24 -0.91
N ASN A 229 -17.24 -3.36 -0.86
CA ASN A 229 -18.02 -3.11 0.35
C ASN A 229 -17.13 -2.79 1.57
N GLY A 230 -16.03 -2.05 1.34
CA GLY A 230 -15.07 -1.65 2.37
C GLY A 230 -14.07 -2.73 2.81
N ALA A 231 -14.05 -3.90 2.17
CA ALA A 231 -13.08 -4.96 2.50
C ALA A 231 -11.63 -4.60 2.12
N VAL A 232 -11.44 -3.75 1.10
CA VAL A 232 -10.13 -3.21 0.73
C VAL A 232 -9.93 -1.84 1.37
N GLU A 233 -8.79 -1.69 2.02
CA GLU A 233 -8.40 -0.49 2.76
C GLU A 233 -7.51 0.46 1.93
N ILE A 234 -7.28 1.67 2.43
CA ILE A 234 -6.46 2.69 1.75
C ILE A 234 -5.18 2.96 2.56
N LYS A 235 -4.02 2.88 1.88
CA LYS A 235 -2.74 3.37 2.39
C LYS A 235 -2.32 4.66 1.66
N ALA A 236 -2.30 5.79 2.36
CA ALA A 236 -1.75 7.03 1.82
C ALA A 236 -0.23 7.08 2.07
N SER A 237 0.57 7.39 1.04
CA SER A 237 2.03 7.47 1.15
C SER A 237 2.65 8.46 0.18
N GLY A 238 3.85 8.93 0.54
CA GLY A 238 4.60 9.96 -0.17
C GLY A 238 4.21 11.36 0.31
N GLY A 239 5.18 12.11 0.83
CA GLY A 239 5.01 13.52 1.21
C GLY A 239 4.23 13.81 2.50
N ILE A 240 3.84 12.81 3.28
CA ILE A 240 3.13 12.98 4.57
C ILE A 240 4.18 13.22 5.66
N ARG A 241 4.33 14.47 6.10
CA ARG A 241 5.48 14.89 6.95
C ARG A 241 5.09 15.46 8.32
N THR A 242 3.82 15.82 8.49
CA THR A 242 3.31 16.45 9.72
C THR A 242 2.10 15.69 10.28
N ALA A 243 1.77 15.94 11.55
CA ALA A 243 0.53 15.44 12.15
C ALA A 243 -0.71 15.90 11.38
N ASP A 244 -0.72 17.14 10.90
CA ASP A 244 -1.85 17.70 10.13
C ASP A 244 -2.03 16.99 8.78
N ASP A 245 -0.94 16.71 8.05
CA ASP A 245 -0.99 15.92 6.81
C ASP A 245 -1.58 14.52 7.07
N CYS A 246 -1.11 13.86 8.12
CA CYS A 246 -1.56 12.53 8.52
C CYS A 246 -3.06 12.52 8.84
N ILE A 247 -3.53 13.50 9.64
CA ILE A 247 -4.94 13.66 10.00
C ILE A 247 -5.80 13.87 8.75
N LYS A 248 -5.38 14.75 7.83
CA LYS A 248 -6.11 15.02 6.58
C LYS A 248 -6.26 13.76 5.72
N MET A 249 -5.20 12.95 5.61
CA MET A 249 -5.28 11.69 4.86
C MET A 249 -6.23 10.68 5.50
N ILE A 250 -6.24 10.58 6.84
CA ILE A 250 -7.18 9.73 7.57
C ILE A 250 -8.62 10.20 7.37
N GLN A 251 -8.87 11.51 7.48
CA GLN A 251 -10.20 12.09 7.25
C GLN A 251 -10.69 11.92 5.81
N ALA A 252 -9.77 11.83 4.84
CA ALA A 252 -10.08 11.49 3.45
C ALA A 252 -10.36 9.99 3.23
N GLY A 253 -10.06 9.13 4.21
CA GLY A 253 -10.38 7.70 4.19
C GLY A 253 -9.18 6.75 4.21
N ALA A 254 -7.96 7.26 4.42
CA ALA A 254 -6.80 6.41 4.67
C ALA A 254 -6.93 5.69 6.03
N THR A 255 -6.64 4.40 6.06
CA THR A 255 -6.54 3.61 7.31
C THR A 255 -5.09 3.20 7.59
N ARG A 256 -4.19 3.43 6.62
CA ARG A 256 -2.75 3.31 6.79
C ARG A 256 -2.00 4.49 6.17
N ILE A 257 -0.88 4.85 6.76
CA ILE A 257 -0.01 5.96 6.38
C ILE A 257 1.40 5.41 6.17
N GLY A 258 1.99 5.61 4.99
CA GLY A 258 3.41 5.35 4.76
C GLY A 258 4.20 6.65 4.93
N ALA A 259 5.07 6.70 5.94
CA ALA A 259 5.90 7.87 6.22
C ALA A 259 7.27 7.44 6.80
N SER A 260 8.32 8.18 6.46
CA SER A 260 9.65 8.10 7.08
C SER A 260 9.78 9.02 8.30
N SER A 261 8.91 10.02 8.41
CA SER A 261 8.84 10.97 9.52
C SER A 261 7.87 10.54 10.62
N GLY A 262 7.66 9.23 10.81
CA GLY A 262 6.67 8.69 11.74
C GLY A 262 6.82 9.22 13.18
N VAL A 263 8.06 9.25 13.69
CA VAL A 263 8.37 9.77 15.04
C VAL A 263 7.93 11.22 15.19
N LYS A 264 8.31 12.07 14.23
CA LYS A 264 7.92 13.48 14.22
C LYS A 264 6.40 13.66 14.21
N ILE A 265 5.70 12.92 13.35
CA ILE A 265 4.24 12.96 13.22
C ILE A 265 3.56 12.62 14.57
N VAL A 266 4.04 11.59 15.27
CA VAL A 266 3.47 11.20 16.57
C VAL A 266 3.74 12.26 17.65
N LYS A 267 4.97 12.77 17.74
CA LYS A 267 5.31 13.84 18.71
C LYS A 267 4.44 15.09 18.50
N GLU A 268 4.32 15.54 17.25
CA GLU A 268 3.45 16.67 16.90
C GLU A 268 1.99 16.42 17.29
N ALA A 269 1.46 15.21 17.02
CA ALA A 269 0.10 14.86 17.35
C ALA A 269 -0.19 14.88 18.86
N LEU A 270 0.78 14.46 19.67
CA LEU A 270 0.68 14.45 21.13
C LEU A 270 0.89 15.84 21.77
N GLY A 271 1.25 16.85 20.98
CA GLY A 271 1.50 18.21 21.47
C GLY A 271 2.93 18.43 22.00
N ASP A 272 3.85 17.50 21.76
CA ASP A 272 5.26 17.63 22.12
C ASP A 272 5.97 18.48 21.07
N SER A 273 5.75 19.80 21.12
CA SER A 273 6.33 20.77 20.19
C SER A 273 7.75 21.23 20.56
N ASN A 274 8.39 20.62 21.55
CA ASN A 274 9.78 20.90 21.93
C ASN A 274 10.67 19.68 21.66
N GLY A 275 11.40 19.72 20.55
CA GLY A 275 12.47 18.76 20.27
C GLY A 275 13.21 19.18 19.02
N GLU A 276 14.45 19.64 19.21
CA GLU A 276 15.43 19.88 18.16
C GLU A 276 15.40 18.75 17.13
N ALA A 277 15.56 19.12 15.86
CA ALA A 277 15.76 18.17 14.78
C ALA A 277 17.03 17.37 15.09
N ASP A 278 16.87 16.20 15.69
CA ASP A 278 17.96 15.25 15.82
C ASP A 278 18.36 14.87 14.40
N ALA A 279 19.60 15.19 14.04
CA ALA A 279 20.13 15.22 12.69
C ALA A 279 20.39 13.82 12.10
N THR A 280 19.54 12.85 12.45
CA THR A 280 19.57 11.47 11.94
C THR A 280 18.35 11.15 11.09
N SER A 281 17.55 12.15 10.69
CA SER A 281 16.49 11.96 9.69
C SER A 281 17.11 11.57 8.34
N ALA A 282 17.38 10.27 8.19
CA ALA A 282 17.60 9.66 6.91
C ALA A 282 16.41 10.04 6.05
N SER A 283 16.66 10.73 4.94
CA SER A 283 15.64 11.08 3.96
C SER A 283 15.08 9.79 3.36
N GLY A 284 14.14 9.14 4.05
CA GLY A 284 13.37 8.05 3.51
C GLY A 284 12.35 8.63 2.54
N TYR A 285 12.79 8.89 1.31
CA TYR A 285 12.04 9.29 0.10
C TYR A 285 10.87 10.27 0.24
#